data_AF-A0A849SH54-F1
#
_entry.id   AF-A0A849SH54-F1
#
_cell.length_a   1.000
_cell.length_b   1.000
_cell.length_c   1.000
_cell.angle_alpha   90.00
_cell.angle_beta   90.00
_cell.angle_gamma   90.00
#
_symmetry.space_group_name_H-M   'P 1'
#
loop_
_entity.id
_entity.type
_entity.pdbx_description
1 polymer ?
#
loop_
_entity_poly.entity_id
_entity_poly.type
_entity_poly.pdbx_seq_one_letter_code
_entity_poly.pdbx_strand_id
1 'polypeptide(L)'
;MTRALFRLLALLGGVLLGLVVLDRTFAVDSNLYRSVSEDLARLSTLDAQLDQDVLRSRLHILAHYDPLVAAEVEIRAIHERLLTPPPYLSAAGRAG
;
A
#
# COMPACT_ATOMS: atom_id res chain seq x y z
N MET A 1 41.65 -26.43 -21.51
CA MET A 1 40.44 -25.69 -21.94
C MET A 1 39.22 -25.93 -21.03
N THR A 2 38.99 -27.14 -20.50
CA THR A 2 37.81 -27.48 -19.66
C THR A 2 37.69 -26.68 -18.35
N ARG A 3 38.81 -26.36 -17.68
CA ARG A 3 38.80 -25.59 -16.42
C ARG A 3 38.36 -24.13 -16.57
N ALA A 4 38.64 -23.51 -17.72
CA ALA A 4 38.20 -22.13 -18.00
C ALA A 4 36.70 -22.08 -18.30
N LEU A 5 36.19 -23.09 -19.01
CA LEU A 5 34.78 -23.23 -19.34
C LEU A 5 33.93 -23.49 -18.08
N PHE A 6 34.43 -24.30 -17.15
CA PHE A 6 33.78 -24.55 -15.85
C PHE A 6 33.73 -23.28 -14.97
N ARG A 7 34.80 -22.47 -14.97
CA ARG A 7 34.81 -21.18 -14.26
C ARG A 7 33.82 -20.18 -14.84
N LEU A 8 33.72 -20.11 -16.17
CA LEU A 8 32.74 -19.26 -16.85
C LEU A 8 31.30 -19.71 -16.53
N LEU A 9 31.03 -21.02 -16.54
CA LEU A 9 29.71 -21.55 -16.16
C LEU A 9 29.37 -21.24 -14.69
N ALA A 10 30.33 -21.36 -13.78
CA ALA A 10 30.13 -21.05 -12.37
C ALA A 10 29.85 -19.55 -12.13
N LEU A 11 30.57 -18.66 -12.83
CA LEU A 11 30.31 -17.22 -12.77
C LEU A 11 28.94 -16.88 -13.34
N LEU A 12 28.57 -17.45 -14.48
CA LEU A 12 27.27 -17.23 -15.10
C LEU A 12 26.13 -17.70 -14.17
N GLY A 13 26.29 -18.87 -13.55
CA GLY A 13 25.35 -19.40 -12.57
C GLY A 13 25.22 -18.50 -11.35
N GLY A 14 26.32 -17.98 -10.82
CA GLY A 14 26.32 -17.04 -9.69
C GLY A 14 25.61 -15.72 -10.00
N VAL A 15 25.83 -15.16 -11.19
CA VAL A 15 25.13 -13.94 -11.65
C VAL A 15 23.63 -14.19 -11.77
N LEU A 16 23.23 -15.33 -12.34
CA LEU A 16 21.83 -15.67 -12.54
C LEU A 16 21.10 -15.91 -11.20
N LEU A 17 21.75 -16.56 -10.25
CA LEU A 17 21.26 -16.72 -8.88
C LEU A 17 21.14 -15.37 -8.16
N GLY A 18 22.13 -14.50 -8.33
CA GLY A 18 22.09 -13.13 -7.81
C GLY A 18 20.90 -12.34 -8.34
N LEU A 19 20.63 -12.42 -9.65
CA LEU A 19 19.47 -11.78 -10.29
C LEU A 19 18.15 -12.32 -9.75
N VAL A 20 18.00 -13.64 -9.57
CA VAL A 20 16.76 -14.23 -9.02
C VAL A 20 16.52 -13.79 -7.57
N VAL A 21 17.57 -13.70 -6.77
CA VAL A 21 17.47 -13.21 -5.38
C VAL A 21 17.12 -11.73 -5.38
N LEU A 22 17.73 -10.93 -6.27
CA LEU A 22 17.43 -9.51 -6.42
C LEU A 22 15.98 -9.31 -6.84
N ASP A 23 15.48 -10.05 -7.83
CA ASP A 23 14.09 -9.98 -8.27
C ASP A 23 13.12 -10.32 -7.12
N ARG A 24 13.44 -11.35 -6.31
CA ARG A 24 12.66 -11.69 -5.10
C ARG A 24 12.71 -10.62 -4.00
N THR A 25 13.78 -9.85 -3.89
CA THR A 25 13.92 -8.79 -2.85
C THR A 25 13.45 -7.41 -3.32
N PHE A 26 13.54 -7.13 -4.62
CA PHE A 26 13.18 -5.86 -5.26
C PHE A 26 11.89 -5.93 -6.06
N ALA A 27 11.19 -7.07 -6.09
CA ALA A 27 9.77 -7.11 -6.38
C ALA A 27 9.05 -6.29 -5.29
N VAL A 28 9.10 -4.97 -5.47
CA VAL A 28 8.26 -3.99 -4.78
C VAL A 28 6.87 -4.60 -4.83
N ASP A 29 6.33 -4.87 -3.64
CA ASP A 29 5.05 -5.55 -3.49
C ASP A 29 3.97 -4.65 -4.10
N SER A 30 3.76 -4.84 -5.41
CA SER A 30 2.86 -4.03 -6.23
C SER A 30 1.41 -4.16 -5.76
N ASN A 31 1.09 -5.28 -5.11
CA ASN A 31 -0.19 -5.47 -4.44
C ASN A 31 -0.30 -4.58 -3.21
N LEU A 32 0.77 -4.47 -2.42
CA LEU A 32 0.78 -3.62 -1.23
C LEU A 32 0.71 -2.13 -1.59
N TYR A 33 1.44 -1.70 -2.62
CA TYR A 33 1.32 -0.34 -3.15
C TYR A 33 -0.10 -0.03 -3.67
N ARG A 34 -0.70 -0.98 -4.39
CA ARG A 34 -2.07 -0.85 -4.90
C ARG A 34 -3.08 -0.76 -3.76
N SER A 35 -2.99 -1.64 -2.77
CA SER A 35 -3.88 -1.65 -1.61
C SER A 35 -3.84 -0.34 -0.83
N VAL A 36 -2.65 0.21 -0.59
CA VAL A 36 -2.50 1.51 0.10
C VAL A 36 -3.08 2.65 -0.75
N SER A 37 -2.85 2.62 -2.06
CA SER A 37 -3.38 3.64 -2.97
C SER A 37 -4.91 3.59 -3.06
N GLU A 38 -5.50 2.40 -3.06
CA GLU A 38 -6.95 2.19 -3.01
C GLU A 38 -7.55 2.67 -1.68
N ASP A 39 -6.91 2.35 -0.55
CA ASP A 39 -7.33 2.82 0.77
C ASP A 39 -7.31 4.36 0.86
N LEU A 40 -6.27 5.02 0.31
CA LEU A 40 -6.19 6.49 0.25
C LEU A 40 -7.26 7.11 -0.66
N ALA A 41 -7.50 6.53 -1.84
CA ALA A 41 -8.56 7.00 -2.74
C ALA A 41 -9.94 6.87 -2.09
N ARG A 42 -10.17 5.78 -1.33
CA ARG A 42 -11.41 5.55 -0.61
C ARG A 42 -11.59 6.53 0.55
N LEU A 43 -10.53 6.84 1.29
CA LEU A 43 -10.55 7.87 2.33
C LEU A 43 -10.97 9.23 1.75
N SER A 44 -10.39 9.64 0.61
CA SER A 44 -10.77 10.89 -0.06
C SER A 44 -12.23 10.90 -0.51
N THR A 45 -12.77 9.75 -0.90
CA THR A 45 -14.19 9.64 -1.31
C THR A 45 -15.12 9.76 -0.09
N LEU A 46 -14.78 9.11 1.03
CA LEU A 46 -15.54 9.19 2.27
C LEU A 46 -15.55 10.60 2.86
N ASP A 47 -14.44 11.32 2.76
CA ASP A 47 -14.35 12.71 3.20
C ASP A 47 -15.33 13.62 2.44
N ALA A 48 -15.36 13.50 1.11
CA ALA A 48 -16.32 14.23 0.27
C ALA A 48 -17.78 13.86 0.56
N GLN A 49 -18.06 12.58 0.86
CA GLN A 49 -19.40 12.13 1.26
C GLN A 49 -19.80 12.71 2.62
N LEU A 50 -18.88 12.71 3.58
CA LEU A 50 -19.12 13.24 4.92
C LEU A 50 -19.38 14.75 4.87
N ASP A 51 -18.64 15.50 4.07
CA ASP A 51 -18.91 16.93 3.81
C ASP A 51 -20.32 17.15 3.26
N GLN A 52 -20.73 16.34 2.28
CA GLN A 52 -22.07 16.43 1.70
C GLN A 52 -23.17 16.10 2.71
N ASP A 53 -22.97 15.06 3.52
CA ASP A 53 -23.95 14.63 4.51
C ASP A 53 -24.00 15.58 5.71
N VAL A 54 -22.90 16.22 6.10
CA VAL A 54 -22.91 17.31 7.09
C VAL A 54 -23.73 18.49 6.57
N LEU A 55 -23.58 18.88 5.30
CA LEU A 55 -24.38 19.93 4.69
C LEU A 55 -25.88 19.57 4.68
N ARG A 56 -26.22 18.33 4.31
CA ARG A 56 -27.61 17.84 4.31
C ARG A 56 -28.20 17.78 5.72
N SER A 57 -27.40 17.40 6.72
CA SER A 57 -27.83 17.34 8.12
C SER A 57 -28.17 18.73 8.65
N ARG A 58 -27.34 19.73 8.36
CA ARG A 58 -27.60 21.13 8.72
C ARG A 58 -28.88 21.67 8.09
N LEU A 59 -29.19 21.24 6.87
CA LEU A 59 -30.42 21.62 6.16
C LEU A 59 -31.65 20.79 6.60
N HIS A 60 -31.52 19.91 7.60
CA HIS A 60 -32.57 18.97 8.04
C HIS A 60 -33.09 18.07 6.91
N ILE A 61 -32.29 17.87 5.86
CA ILE A 61 -32.63 17.03 4.69
C ILE A 61 -32.37 15.55 5.02
N LEU A 62 -31.42 15.27 5.90
CA LEU A 62 -31.17 13.92 6.40
C LEU A 62 -32.20 13.58 7.47
N ALA A 63 -33.02 12.56 7.17
CA ALA A 63 -33.98 12.03 8.12
C ALA A 63 -33.28 11.35 9.31
N HIS A 64 -32.12 10.70 9.08
CA HIS A 64 -31.40 9.89 10.07
C HIS A 64 -29.88 10.18 10.01
N TYR A 65 -29.19 10.04 11.15
CA TYR A 65 -27.74 10.27 11.29
C TYR A 65 -26.87 9.09 10.84
N ASP A 66 -27.48 7.95 10.50
CA ASP A 66 -26.80 6.72 10.08
C ASP A 66 -25.70 6.89 9.01
N PRO A 67 -25.85 7.71 7.95
CA PRO A 67 -24.79 7.84 6.95
C PRO A 67 -23.52 8.51 7.48
N LEU A 68 -23.63 9.44 8.43
CA LEU A 68 -22.47 10.06 9.08
C LEU A 68 -21.71 9.06 9.93
N VAL A 69 -22.43 8.22 10.69
CA VAL A 69 -21.84 7.18 11.53
C VAL A 69 -21.19 6.09 10.68
N ALA A 70 -21.83 5.69 9.57
CA ALA A 70 -21.29 4.70 8.65
C ALA A 70 -19.95 5.17 8.03
N ALA A 71 -19.88 6.43 7.59
CA ALA A 71 -18.65 7.01 7.08
C ALA A 71 -17.54 7.07 8.15
N GLU A 72 -17.88 7.43 9.40
CA GLU A 72 -16.92 7.44 10.52
C GLU A 72 -16.34 6.03 10.81
N VAL A 73 -17.20 5.00 10.82
CA VAL A 73 -16.78 3.61 11.03
C VAL A 73 -15.81 3.16 9.94
N GLU A 74 -16.08 3.52 8.69
CA GLU A 74 -15.24 3.14 7.56
C GLU A 74 -13.88 3.88 7.55
N ILE A 75 -13.88 5.18 7.86
CA ILE A 75 -12.66 5.98 8.04
C ILE A 75 -11.79 5.37 9.14
N ARG A 76 -12.38 5.00 10.28
CA ARG A 76 -11.66 4.37 11.39
C ARG A 76 -11.05 3.03 10.98
N ALA A 77 -11.78 2.22 10.21
CA ALA A 77 -11.26 0.96 9.71
C ALA A 77 -10.08 1.13 8.73
N ILE A 78 -10.13 2.14 7.86
CA ILE A 78 -9.00 2.48 6.97
C ILE A 78 -7.80 2.97 7.80
N HIS A 79 -8.05 3.82 8.81
CA HIS A 79 -7.01 4.34 9.68
C HIS A 79 -6.24 3.22 10.40
N GLU A 80 -6.94 2.26 11.00
CA GLU A 80 -6.33 1.09 11.66
C GLU A 80 -5.46 0.26 10.70
N ARG A 81 -5.87 0.12 9.43
CA ARG A 81 -5.04 -0.57 8.41
C ARG A 81 -3.77 0.21 8.08
N LEU A 82 -3.86 1.54 8.02
CA LEU A 82 -2.73 2.41 7.69
C LEU A 82 -1.78 2.64 8.87
N LEU A 83 -2.19 2.37 10.12
CA LEU A 83 -1.33 2.44 11.30
C LEU A 83 -0.17 1.44 11.27
N THR A 84 -0.29 0.36 10.49
CA THR A 84 0.83 -0.56 10.25
C THR A 84 1.58 -0.07 9.00
N PRO A 85 2.72 0.63 9.14
CA PRO A 85 3.39 1.21 7.99
C PRO A 85 3.90 0.10 7.06
N PRO A 86 3.69 0.23 5.74
CA PRO A 86 4.29 -0.63 4.75
C PRO A 86 5.81 -0.84 4.96
N PRO A 87 6.33 -2.05 4.71
CA PRO A 87 7.75 -2.34 4.89
C PRO A 87 8.68 -1.47 4.03
N TYR A 88 8.19 -0.90 2.91
CA TYR A 88 8.96 0.03 2.10
C TYR A 88 9.09 1.44 2.72
N LEU A 89 8.15 1.88 3.56
CA LEU A 89 8.28 3.15 4.29
C LEU A 89 9.23 3.04 5.48
N SER A 90 9.28 1.89 6.15
CA SER A 90 10.19 1.64 7.27
C SER A 90 11.65 1.42 6.84
N ALA A 91 11.88 1.07 5.57
CA ALA A 91 13.22 1.03 4.98
C ALA A 91 13.75 2.44 4.68
N ALA A 92 12.90 3.34 4.16
CA ALA A 92 13.27 4.73 3.87
C ALA A 92 13.55 5.55 5.16
N GLY A 93 12.84 5.26 6.25
CA GLY A 93 13.02 5.94 7.54
C GLY A 93 14.29 5.58 8.31
N ARG A 94 15.04 4.54 7.92
CA ARG A 94 16.29 4.12 8.59
C ARG A 94 17.56 4.76 8.04
N ALA A 95 17.45 5.55 6.97
CA ALA A 95 18.57 6.24 6.33
C ALA A 95 18.65 7.75 6.66
N GLY A 96 17.84 8.23 7.61
CA GLY A 96 17.81 9.62 8.08
C GLY A 96 18.38 9.78 9.47
#